data_AF-A0A3B3W1A1-F1
#
_entry.id   AF-A0A3B3W1A1-F1
#
_cell.length_a   1.000
_cell.length_b   1.000
_cell.length_c   1.000
_cell.angle_alpha   90.00
_cell.angle_beta   90.00
_cell.angle_gamma   90.00
#
_symmetry.space_group_name_H-M   'P 1'
#
loop_
_entity.id
_entity.type
_entity.pdbx_description
1 polymer ?
#
loop_
_entity_poly.entity_id
_entity_poly.type
_entity_poly.pdbx_seq_one_letter_code
_entity_poly.pdbx_strand_id
1 'polypeptide(L)'
;MRTQKQMDGDIPDTPVEVIVDLLIKAKGIASTCATVPEELKSHLQKALDIASGLDNYLEKITTKESEPLAELYKKTMSHNWDQVFEEGKTKFRLPKECITGHVEGQALKMLIHMSQAKRVLEIGMFTGYGALSMAEGLPEDGCLVACELEPYLKEFSQPIFEKSPHGKKITVKIGSAMETLKELAATGDQFDMVFIDADKNNYITYYNFIMDNNLLRPQGVICVDNSLFKARVYLKDTTDSNGLALRDFNQFIANDPRVEQVIIPLRDGISLIRRVSLTSTHLLSQDDITDDEVFRGVKGRFILDRMRLDGKVAYVTGGGQGIGRGFAHALGEAGAKVAVVDMDQTKAETVVKELLLKGVIHGRKKELLCDPSKPSQFQKLATDLLSLVHY
;
A
#
# COMPACT_ATOMS: atom_id res chain seq x y z
N MET A 1 31.89 0.97 9.98
CA MET A 1 33.08 1.23 9.13
C MET A 1 32.89 0.46 7.83
N ARG A 2 32.54 1.17 6.75
CA ARG A 2 32.58 0.59 5.40
C ARG A 2 34.03 0.20 5.09
N THR A 3 34.26 -0.94 4.46
CA THR A 3 35.61 -1.39 4.09
C THR A 3 36.18 -0.50 3.00
N GLN A 4 37.50 -0.40 2.91
CA GLN A 4 38.22 0.46 1.96
C GLN A 4 37.88 0.20 0.48
N LYS A 5 37.21 -0.93 0.18
CA LYS A 5 36.70 -1.32 -1.13
C LYS A 5 35.32 -0.73 -1.50
N GLN A 6 34.61 -0.12 -0.53
CA GLN A 6 33.36 0.63 -0.72
C GLN A 6 33.59 2.13 -0.96
N MET A 7 34.85 2.59 -1.00
CA MET A 7 35.21 3.97 -1.31
C MET A 7 35.47 4.20 -2.80
N ASP A 8 35.52 3.14 -3.62
CA ASP A 8 35.67 3.23 -5.07
C ASP A 8 34.30 3.06 -5.76
N GLY A 9 33.70 4.17 -6.20
CA GLY A 9 32.83 4.17 -7.38
C GLY A 9 31.31 3.97 -7.22
N ASP A 10 30.77 3.75 -6.02
CA ASP A 10 29.31 3.69 -5.86
C ASP A 10 28.71 5.10 -5.94
N ILE A 11 27.81 5.33 -6.89
CA ILE A 11 27.08 6.59 -7.07
C ILE A 11 26.08 6.71 -5.90
N PRO A 12 26.08 7.80 -5.12
CA PRO A 12 25.12 7.96 -4.03
C PRO A 12 23.66 7.82 -4.50
N ASP A 13 22.86 7.09 -3.75
CA ASP A 13 21.48 6.77 -4.11
C ASP A 13 20.42 7.53 -3.30
N THR A 14 20.81 8.13 -2.16
CA THR A 14 19.89 8.91 -1.32
C THR A 14 20.44 10.31 -1.01
N PRO A 15 19.61 11.27 -0.57
CA PRO A 15 20.09 12.57 -0.10
C PRO A 15 21.15 12.44 1.01
N VAL A 16 21.01 11.46 1.90
CA VAL A 16 21.94 11.23 3.01
C VAL A 16 23.28 10.72 2.48
N GLU A 17 23.28 9.81 1.51
CA GLU A 17 24.51 9.32 0.89
C GLU A 17 25.24 10.42 0.10
N VAL A 18 24.49 11.32 -0.57
CA VAL A 18 25.08 12.50 -1.21
C VAL A 18 25.78 13.39 -0.17
N ILE A 19 25.14 13.62 0.99
CA ILE A 19 25.76 14.37 2.09
C ILE A 19 27.03 13.67 2.59
N VAL A 20 26.99 12.34 2.76
CA VAL A 20 28.16 11.55 3.20
C VAL A 20 29.33 11.69 2.21
N ASP A 21 29.08 11.53 0.91
CA ASP A 21 30.11 11.69 -0.13
C ASP A 21 30.74 13.08 -0.11
N LEU A 22 29.93 14.14 -0.03
CA LEU A 22 30.41 15.52 0.06
C LEU A 22 31.22 15.77 1.33
N LEU A 23 30.80 15.23 2.48
CA LEU A 23 31.52 15.36 3.75
C LEU A 23 32.85 14.59 3.73
N ILE A 24 32.91 13.42 3.10
CA ILE A 24 34.16 12.68 2.91
C ILE A 24 35.15 13.51 2.07
N LYS A 25 34.69 14.08 0.95
CA LYS A 25 35.51 14.96 0.10
C LYS A 25 35.99 16.20 0.85
N ALA A 26 35.08 16.90 1.53
CA ALA A 26 35.40 18.09 2.31
C ALA A 26 36.40 17.80 3.43
N LYS A 27 36.21 16.71 4.17
CA LYS A 27 37.15 16.26 5.22
C LYS A 27 38.51 15.89 4.64
N GLY A 28 38.56 15.26 3.48
CA GLY A 28 39.80 14.93 2.77
C GLY A 28 40.62 16.19 2.46
N ILE A 29 39.97 17.22 1.93
CA ILE A 29 40.59 18.53 1.66
C ILE A 29 41.04 19.20 2.96
N ALA A 30 40.17 19.21 3.99
CA ALA A 30 40.48 19.84 5.27
C ALA A 30 41.67 19.18 5.98
N SER A 31 41.85 17.87 5.85
CA SER A 31 42.93 17.12 6.49
C SER A 31 44.30 17.38 5.87
N THR A 32 44.35 17.77 4.59
CA THR A 32 45.62 18.06 3.88
C THR A 32 46.04 19.53 4.00
N CYS A 33 45.17 20.40 4.53
CA CYS A 33 45.42 21.82 4.64
C CYS A 33 45.79 22.23 6.08
N ALA A 34 47.03 22.66 6.29
CA ALA A 34 47.56 23.02 7.61
C ALA A 34 46.89 24.26 8.24
N THR A 35 46.26 25.10 7.44
CA THR A 35 45.63 26.35 7.91
C THR A 35 44.17 26.17 8.35
N VAL A 36 43.58 24.98 8.15
CA VAL A 36 42.20 24.71 8.54
C VAL A 36 42.12 24.51 10.05
N PRO A 37 41.29 25.28 10.79
CA PRO A 37 41.15 25.15 12.23
C PRO A 37 40.69 23.74 12.65
N GLU A 38 41.25 23.22 13.75
CA GLU A 38 40.87 21.90 14.30
C GLU A 38 39.38 21.82 14.65
N GLU A 39 38.78 22.93 15.08
CA GLU A 39 37.35 23.02 15.34
C GLU A 39 36.51 22.70 14.08
N LEU A 40 36.90 23.23 12.91
CA LEU A 40 36.21 22.92 11.65
C LEU A 40 36.37 21.45 11.26
N LYS A 41 37.57 20.88 11.42
CA LYS A 41 37.80 19.43 11.18
C LYS A 41 36.92 18.57 12.08
N SER A 42 36.77 18.97 13.35
CA SER A 42 35.91 18.29 14.32
C SER A 42 34.43 18.37 13.91
N HIS A 43 33.95 19.55 13.48
CA HIS A 43 32.58 19.70 12.99
C HIS A 43 32.30 18.86 11.73
N LEU A 44 33.23 18.83 10.77
CA LEU A 44 33.12 17.99 9.57
C LEU A 44 33.07 16.50 9.94
N GLN A 45 33.92 16.06 10.87
CA GLN A 45 33.91 14.68 11.36
C GLN A 45 32.57 14.33 12.01
N LYS A 46 32.07 15.19 12.91
CA LYS A 46 30.80 14.96 13.59
C LYS A 46 29.61 14.92 12.63
N ALA A 47 29.58 15.80 11.63
CA ALA A 47 28.54 15.77 10.59
C ALA A 47 28.60 14.46 9.79
N LEU A 48 29.81 14.00 9.43
CA LEU A 48 30.00 12.74 8.72
C LEU A 48 29.54 11.53 9.56
N ASP A 49 29.85 11.52 10.85
CA ASP A 49 29.44 10.45 11.77
C ASP A 49 27.91 10.38 11.92
N ILE A 50 27.25 11.54 12.01
CA ILE A 50 25.78 11.61 12.06
C ILE A 50 25.18 11.06 10.76
N ALA A 51 25.63 11.56 9.60
CA ALA A 51 25.05 11.20 8.32
C ALA A 51 25.32 9.73 7.97
N SER A 52 26.56 9.26 8.10
CA SER A 52 26.94 7.88 7.76
C SER A 52 26.47 6.83 8.77
N GLY A 53 26.11 7.25 9.98
CA GLY A 53 25.56 6.41 11.03
C GLY A 53 24.07 6.11 10.89
N LEU A 54 23.32 6.97 10.20
CA LEU A 54 21.84 6.94 10.17
C LEU A 54 21.29 5.63 9.60
N ASP A 55 21.63 5.29 8.37
CA ASP A 55 21.05 4.12 7.68
C ASP A 55 21.36 2.82 8.42
N ASN A 56 22.61 2.65 8.87
CA ASN A 56 23.01 1.49 9.67
C ASN A 56 22.23 1.38 11.00
N TYR A 57 21.92 2.51 11.63
CA TYR A 57 21.13 2.53 12.85
C TYR A 57 19.67 2.14 12.56
N LEU A 58 19.06 2.71 11.52
CA LEU A 58 17.69 2.38 11.10
C LEU A 58 17.56 0.90 10.75
N GLU A 59 18.48 0.37 9.95
CA GLU A 59 18.52 -1.05 9.58
C GLU A 59 18.60 -1.98 10.80
N LYS A 60 19.40 -1.60 11.80
CA LYS A 60 19.61 -2.42 13.00
C LYS A 60 18.40 -2.44 13.94
N ILE A 61 17.68 -1.32 14.04
CA ILE A 61 16.60 -1.12 15.03
C ILE A 61 15.21 -1.39 14.43
N THR A 62 15.09 -1.39 13.11
CA THR A 62 13.85 -1.78 12.41
C THR A 62 13.56 -3.27 12.59
N THR A 63 12.27 -3.62 12.75
CA THR A 63 11.81 -5.01 12.81
C THR A 63 12.35 -5.79 11.62
N LYS A 64 12.97 -6.94 11.90
CA LYS A 64 13.60 -7.78 10.86
C LYS A 64 12.60 -8.19 9.77
N GLU A 65 13.11 -8.25 8.55
CA GLU A 65 12.45 -8.89 7.42
C GLU A 65 12.20 -10.39 7.65
N SER A 66 11.22 -10.93 6.92
CA SER A 66 10.92 -12.36 6.89
C SER A 66 12.03 -13.14 6.15
N GLU A 67 12.05 -14.47 6.31
CA GLU A 67 13.01 -15.31 5.57
C GLU A 67 12.87 -15.16 4.03
N PRO A 68 11.66 -15.15 3.43
CA PRO A 68 11.50 -14.90 2.00
C PRO A 68 12.04 -13.55 1.53
N LEU A 69 11.83 -12.47 2.31
CA LEU A 69 12.37 -11.15 1.99
C LEU A 69 13.92 -11.14 2.06
N ALA A 70 14.49 -11.72 3.12
CA ALA A 70 15.94 -11.83 3.25
C ALA A 70 16.58 -12.66 2.11
N GLU A 71 15.92 -13.75 1.70
CA GLU A 71 16.33 -14.55 0.54
C GLU A 71 16.29 -13.71 -0.74
N LEU A 72 15.21 -12.96 -0.96
CA LEU A 72 15.03 -12.11 -2.14
C LEU A 72 16.05 -10.98 -2.21
N TYR A 73 16.31 -10.31 -1.09
CA TYR A 73 17.33 -9.27 -1.00
C TYR A 73 18.71 -9.82 -1.33
N LYS A 74 19.11 -10.93 -0.67
CA LYS A 74 20.39 -11.58 -0.93
C LYS A 74 20.51 -12.01 -2.39
N LYS A 75 19.45 -12.62 -2.94
CA LYS A 75 19.40 -13.04 -4.34
C LYS A 75 19.61 -11.83 -5.26
N THR A 76 18.88 -10.73 -5.05
CA THR A 76 19.00 -9.50 -5.84
C THR A 76 20.41 -8.91 -5.80
N MET A 77 21.00 -8.79 -4.62
CA MET A 77 22.33 -8.19 -4.43
C MET A 77 23.48 -9.06 -4.98
N SER A 78 23.30 -10.38 -5.01
CA SER A 78 24.31 -11.32 -5.52
C SER A 78 24.15 -11.64 -7.01
N HIS A 79 23.06 -11.20 -7.63
CA HIS A 79 22.77 -11.51 -9.03
C HIS A 79 23.59 -10.63 -9.98
N ASN A 80 24.14 -11.24 -11.03
CA ASN A 80 24.94 -10.53 -12.03
C ASN A 80 24.03 -9.91 -13.10
N TRP A 81 23.45 -8.77 -12.79
CA TRP A 81 22.52 -8.06 -13.68
C TRP A 81 23.15 -7.60 -15.00
N ASP A 82 24.44 -7.25 -14.99
CA ASP A 82 25.17 -6.86 -16.21
C ASP A 82 25.27 -8.05 -17.18
N GLN A 83 25.62 -9.24 -16.69
CA GLN A 83 25.65 -10.45 -17.52
C GLN A 83 24.27 -10.79 -18.09
N VAL A 84 23.21 -10.68 -17.30
CA VAL A 84 21.83 -10.94 -17.77
C VAL A 84 21.46 -9.99 -18.92
N PHE A 85 21.84 -8.72 -18.81
CA PHE A 85 21.63 -7.75 -19.86
C PHE A 85 22.49 -8.03 -21.10
N GLU A 86 23.77 -8.35 -20.93
CA GLU A 86 24.69 -8.70 -22.02
C GLU A 86 24.24 -9.96 -22.78
N GLU A 87 23.64 -10.92 -22.08
CA GLU A 87 23.04 -12.14 -22.67
C GLU A 87 21.67 -11.87 -23.34
N GLY A 88 21.15 -10.65 -23.28
CA GLY A 88 19.88 -10.26 -23.90
C GLY A 88 18.63 -10.81 -23.22
N LYS A 89 18.74 -11.25 -21.96
CA LYS A 89 17.61 -11.78 -21.17
C LYS A 89 16.68 -10.69 -20.66
N THR A 90 17.18 -9.47 -20.52
CA THR A 90 16.40 -8.27 -20.17
C THR A 90 16.56 -7.22 -21.27
N LYS A 91 15.54 -6.40 -21.48
CA LYS A 91 15.58 -5.28 -22.45
C LYS A 91 16.34 -4.09 -21.89
N PHE A 92 16.31 -3.91 -20.59
CA PHE A 92 16.95 -2.81 -19.88
C PHE A 92 18.08 -3.33 -18.97
N ARG A 93 19.04 -2.44 -18.70
CA ARG A 93 19.95 -2.63 -17.57
C ARG A 93 19.17 -2.47 -16.28
N LEU A 94 19.46 -3.32 -15.32
CA LEU A 94 18.73 -3.43 -14.07
C LEU A 94 19.70 -3.24 -12.89
N PRO A 95 19.95 -1.99 -12.46
CA PRO A 95 20.78 -1.73 -11.29
C PRO A 95 20.18 -2.40 -10.06
N LYS A 96 21.01 -3.09 -9.27
CA LYS A 96 20.57 -3.73 -8.02
C LYS A 96 20.08 -2.72 -6.99
N GLU A 97 20.53 -1.47 -7.11
CA GLU A 97 20.18 -0.32 -6.30
C GLU A 97 18.69 0.06 -6.40
N CYS A 98 18.00 -0.39 -7.45
CA CYS A 98 16.55 -0.23 -7.63
C CYS A 98 15.70 -1.06 -6.66
N ILE A 99 16.30 -1.76 -5.69
CA ILE A 99 15.55 -2.51 -4.67
C ILE A 99 15.07 -1.61 -3.52
N THR A 100 13.78 -1.71 -3.20
CA THR A 100 13.11 -1.02 -2.07
C THR A 100 13.82 -1.24 -0.73
N GLY A 101 14.35 -2.44 -0.49
CA GLY A 101 15.16 -2.75 0.70
C GLY A 101 14.38 -2.74 2.02
N HIS A 102 15.08 -3.05 3.11
CA HIS A 102 14.49 -3.48 4.37
C HIS A 102 13.67 -2.40 5.09
N VAL A 103 14.25 -1.23 5.37
CA VAL A 103 13.55 -0.19 6.14
C VAL A 103 12.31 0.33 5.41
N GLU A 104 12.40 0.53 4.10
CA GLU A 104 11.28 1.00 3.29
C GLU A 104 10.21 -0.07 3.08
N GLY A 105 10.60 -1.33 2.84
CA GLY A 105 9.66 -2.45 2.81
C GLY A 105 8.86 -2.58 4.11
N GLN A 106 9.52 -2.43 5.27
CA GLN A 106 8.83 -2.42 6.57
C GLN A 106 7.91 -1.20 6.73
N ALA A 107 8.30 -0.02 6.23
CA ALA A 107 7.43 1.15 6.23
C ALA A 107 6.16 0.90 5.38
N LEU A 108 6.31 0.37 4.17
CA LEU A 108 5.18 0.00 3.31
C LEU A 108 4.27 -1.03 3.98
N LYS A 109 4.84 -2.07 4.59
CA LYS A 109 4.08 -3.07 5.37
C LYS A 109 3.29 -2.43 6.51
N MET A 110 3.90 -1.51 7.25
CA MET A 110 3.23 -0.77 8.33
C MET A 110 2.11 0.11 7.80
N LEU A 111 2.29 0.75 6.65
CA LEU A 111 1.24 1.54 6.00
C LEU A 111 0.04 0.67 5.60
N ILE A 112 0.27 -0.53 5.05
CA ILE A 112 -0.80 -1.50 4.77
C ILE A 112 -1.57 -1.85 6.05
N HIS A 113 -0.87 -2.16 7.14
CA HIS A 113 -1.53 -2.45 8.42
C HIS A 113 -2.32 -1.25 8.96
N MET A 114 -1.77 -0.04 8.94
CA MET A 114 -2.42 1.15 9.50
C MET A 114 -3.63 1.59 8.68
N SER A 115 -3.53 1.48 7.35
CA SER A 115 -4.62 1.82 6.41
C SER A 115 -5.69 0.74 6.31
N GLN A 116 -5.41 -0.47 6.79
CA GLN A 116 -6.28 -1.65 6.59
C GLN A 116 -6.54 -1.93 5.11
N ALA A 117 -5.57 -1.62 4.24
CA ALA A 117 -5.68 -1.85 2.81
C ALA A 117 -5.90 -3.35 2.51
N LYS A 118 -6.80 -3.64 1.56
CA LYS A 118 -7.07 -4.99 1.09
C LYS A 118 -6.66 -5.19 -0.36
N ARG A 119 -6.75 -4.14 -1.19
CA ARG A 119 -6.39 -4.19 -2.60
C ARG A 119 -5.29 -3.18 -2.88
N VAL A 120 -4.14 -3.68 -3.30
CA VAL A 120 -2.96 -2.87 -3.59
C VAL A 120 -2.62 -2.96 -5.07
N LEU A 121 -2.24 -1.85 -5.66
CA LEU A 121 -1.62 -1.79 -6.98
C LEU A 121 -0.18 -1.33 -6.82
N GLU A 122 0.75 -2.02 -7.47
CA GLU A 122 2.15 -1.62 -7.57
C GLU A 122 2.48 -1.37 -9.04
N ILE A 123 3.10 -0.22 -9.33
CA ILE A 123 3.58 0.18 -10.64
C ILE A 123 5.11 0.19 -10.59
N GLY A 124 5.72 -0.85 -11.16
CA GLY A 124 7.15 -1.13 -11.05
C GLY A 124 7.42 -2.09 -9.89
N MET A 125 7.62 -3.36 -10.20
CA MET A 125 7.84 -4.41 -9.20
C MET A 125 9.33 -4.68 -8.95
N PHE A 126 10.12 -4.53 -10.01
CA PHE A 126 11.50 -4.97 -10.05
C PHE A 126 11.63 -6.45 -9.61
N THR A 127 12.49 -6.75 -8.63
CA THR A 127 12.64 -8.11 -8.10
C THR A 127 11.53 -8.52 -7.14
N GLY A 128 10.60 -7.62 -6.78
CA GLY A 128 9.42 -7.92 -5.97
C GLY A 128 9.59 -7.77 -4.47
N TYR A 129 10.64 -7.08 -3.99
CA TYR A 129 10.83 -6.83 -2.56
C TYR A 129 9.72 -5.96 -1.96
N GLY A 130 9.37 -4.86 -2.64
CA GLY A 130 8.23 -4.00 -2.29
C GLY A 130 6.91 -4.77 -2.30
N ALA A 131 6.61 -5.43 -3.43
CA ALA A 131 5.46 -6.33 -3.61
C ALA A 131 5.28 -7.30 -2.43
N LEU A 132 6.33 -8.04 -2.08
CA LEU A 132 6.28 -9.02 -1.02
C LEU A 132 6.11 -8.38 0.35
N SER A 133 6.82 -7.29 0.62
CA SER A 133 6.70 -6.54 1.88
C SER A 133 5.26 -6.06 2.12
N MET A 134 4.62 -5.50 1.07
CA MET A 134 3.22 -5.08 1.13
C MET A 134 2.27 -6.28 1.28
N ALA A 135 2.51 -7.39 0.57
CA ALA A 135 1.69 -8.59 0.65
C ALA A 135 1.70 -9.25 2.04
N GLU A 136 2.82 -9.16 2.77
CA GLU A 136 2.91 -9.59 4.17
C GLU A 136 2.05 -8.72 5.11
N GLY A 137 1.84 -7.44 4.76
CA GLY A 137 0.99 -6.54 5.53
C GLY A 137 -0.52 -6.76 5.28
N LEU A 138 -0.87 -7.29 4.10
CA LEU A 138 -2.26 -7.50 3.70
C LEU A 138 -2.97 -8.53 4.59
N PRO A 139 -4.30 -8.41 4.77
CA PRO A 139 -5.09 -9.49 5.36
C PRO A 139 -5.08 -10.75 4.48
N GLU A 140 -5.62 -11.87 4.99
CA GLU A 140 -5.63 -13.15 4.28
C GLU A 140 -6.40 -13.09 2.95
N ASP A 141 -7.47 -12.29 2.91
CA ASP A 141 -8.29 -12.01 1.73
C ASP A 141 -7.78 -10.83 0.89
N GLY A 142 -6.61 -10.28 1.23
CA GLY A 142 -6.00 -9.17 0.50
C GLY A 142 -5.31 -9.62 -0.79
N CYS A 143 -5.26 -8.72 -1.76
CA CYS A 143 -4.57 -8.94 -3.03
C CYS A 143 -3.72 -7.73 -3.44
N LEU A 144 -2.64 -8.02 -4.16
CA LEU A 144 -1.72 -7.06 -4.75
C LEU A 144 -1.58 -7.36 -6.24
N VAL A 145 -1.77 -6.35 -7.07
CA VAL A 145 -1.48 -6.41 -8.51
C VAL A 145 -0.18 -5.67 -8.75
N ALA A 146 0.85 -6.35 -9.25
CA ALA A 146 2.15 -5.76 -9.55
C ALA A 146 2.34 -5.64 -11.06
N CYS A 147 2.60 -4.43 -11.56
CA CYS A 147 2.94 -4.18 -12.95
C CYS A 147 4.45 -4.33 -13.14
N GLU A 148 4.86 -5.20 -14.06
CA GLU A 148 6.27 -5.41 -14.38
C GLU A 148 6.48 -5.47 -15.88
N LEU A 149 7.47 -4.76 -16.40
CA LEU A 149 7.73 -4.66 -17.82
C LEU A 149 8.62 -5.81 -18.32
N GLU A 150 9.56 -6.28 -17.49
CA GLU A 150 10.54 -7.31 -17.82
C GLU A 150 10.05 -8.70 -17.40
N PRO A 151 9.72 -9.61 -18.36
CA PRO A 151 9.28 -10.97 -18.03
C PRO A 151 10.30 -11.74 -17.15
N TYR A 152 11.59 -11.48 -17.37
CA TYR A 152 12.70 -12.07 -16.60
C TYR A 152 12.56 -11.84 -15.09
N LEU A 153 12.07 -10.66 -14.69
CA LEU A 153 11.94 -10.31 -13.27
C LEU A 153 10.81 -11.08 -12.58
N LYS A 154 9.75 -11.42 -13.31
CA LYS A 154 8.73 -12.35 -12.80
C LYS A 154 9.30 -13.75 -12.62
N GLU A 155 10.06 -14.27 -13.58
CA GLU A 155 10.73 -15.57 -13.44
C GLU A 155 11.72 -15.56 -12.25
N PHE A 156 12.38 -14.43 -12.02
CA PHE A 156 13.29 -14.24 -10.90
C PHE A 156 12.59 -14.28 -9.54
N SER A 157 11.44 -13.62 -9.39
CA SER A 157 10.74 -13.44 -8.12
C SER A 157 9.77 -14.58 -7.78
N GLN A 158 9.17 -15.21 -8.80
CA GLN A 158 8.13 -16.22 -8.66
C GLN A 158 8.50 -17.39 -7.71
N PRO A 159 9.71 -17.98 -7.77
CA PRO A 159 10.07 -19.08 -6.86
C PRO A 159 10.11 -18.67 -5.38
N ILE A 160 10.32 -17.37 -5.08
CA ILE A 160 10.31 -16.87 -3.71
C ILE A 160 8.88 -16.57 -3.27
N PHE A 161 8.05 -16.03 -4.16
CA PHE A 161 6.62 -15.86 -3.89
C PHE A 161 5.95 -17.19 -3.59
N GLU A 162 6.28 -18.27 -4.31
CA GLU A 162 5.73 -19.60 -4.07
C GLU A 162 6.10 -20.19 -2.70
N LYS A 163 7.27 -19.86 -2.16
CA LYS A 163 7.70 -20.27 -0.82
C LYS A 163 7.08 -19.41 0.29
N SER A 164 6.73 -18.16 -0.02
CA SER A 164 6.16 -17.25 0.96
C SER A 164 4.69 -17.58 1.23
N PRO A 165 4.25 -17.62 2.50
CA PRO A 165 2.82 -17.76 2.82
C PRO A 165 1.97 -16.62 2.26
N HIS A 166 2.59 -15.48 1.92
CA HIS A 166 1.93 -14.29 1.40
C HIS A 166 2.04 -14.13 -0.11
N GLY A 167 2.89 -14.91 -0.80
CA GLY A 167 3.11 -14.71 -2.23
C GLY A 167 1.89 -15.00 -3.10
N LYS A 168 0.97 -15.85 -2.65
CA LYS A 168 -0.33 -16.10 -3.31
C LYS A 168 -1.22 -14.87 -3.44
N LYS A 169 -0.95 -13.81 -2.67
CA LYS A 169 -1.68 -12.53 -2.75
C LYS A 169 -1.21 -11.67 -3.92
N ILE A 170 -0.05 -11.97 -4.50
CA ILE A 170 0.60 -11.16 -5.53
C ILE A 170 0.25 -11.72 -6.91
N THR A 171 -0.31 -10.86 -7.76
CA THR A 171 -0.54 -11.13 -9.18
C THR A 171 0.36 -10.24 -10.02
N VAL A 172 1.33 -10.84 -10.71
CA VAL A 172 2.26 -10.10 -11.59
C VAL A 172 1.70 -10.01 -13.01
N LYS A 173 1.44 -8.78 -13.44
CA LYS A 173 0.99 -8.39 -14.79
C LYS A 173 2.19 -7.94 -15.62
N ILE A 174 2.56 -8.76 -16.60
CA ILE A 174 3.67 -8.46 -17.51
C ILE A 174 3.20 -7.54 -18.63
N GLY A 175 3.86 -6.41 -18.81
CA GLY A 175 3.60 -5.46 -19.88
C GLY A 175 3.77 -4.00 -19.46
N SER A 176 3.31 -3.10 -20.31
CA SER A 176 3.25 -1.68 -19.97
C SER A 176 2.30 -1.46 -18.79
N ALA A 177 2.75 -0.68 -17.80
CA ALA A 177 1.92 -0.28 -16.68
C ALA A 177 0.63 0.43 -17.16
N MET A 178 0.72 1.28 -18.19
CA MET A 178 -0.45 1.95 -18.75
C MET A 178 -1.48 1.00 -19.36
N GLU A 179 -1.05 -0.10 -20.00
CA GLU A 179 -1.99 -1.08 -20.53
C GLU A 179 -2.68 -1.85 -19.39
N THR A 180 -1.92 -2.22 -18.36
CA THR A 180 -2.50 -2.84 -17.15
C THR A 180 -3.50 -1.91 -16.46
N LEU A 181 -3.18 -0.61 -16.34
CA LEU A 181 -4.09 0.40 -15.79
C LEU A 181 -5.38 0.51 -16.60
N LYS A 182 -5.31 0.51 -17.94
CA LYS A 182 -6.50 0.53 -18.82
C LYS A 182 -7.37 -0.72 -18.65
N GLU A 183 -6.75 -1.90 -18.55
CA GLU A 183 -7.47 -3.15 -18.29
C GLU A 183 -8.22 -3.09 -16.95
N LEU A 184 -7.55 -2.65 -15.89
CA LEU A 184 -8.13 -2.50 -14.55
C LEU A 184 -9.25 -1.44 -14.51
N ALA A 185 -9.11 -0.37 -15.28
CA ALA A 185 -10.15 0.66 -15.38
C ALA A 185 -11.39 0.11 -16.12
N ALA A 186 -11.19 -0.69 -17.17
CA ALA A 186 -12.27 -1.29 -17.94
C ALA A 186 -13.08 -2.32 -17.12
N THR A 187 -12.46 -2.98 -16.14
CA THR A 187 -13.13 -3.91 -15.21
C THR A 187 -13.74 -3.20 -14.00
N GLY A 188 -13.50 -1.89 -13.83
CA GLY A 188 -13.97 -1.11 -12.68
C GLY A 188 -13.24 -1.45 -11.38
N ASP A 189 -12.02 -1.97 -11.46
CA ASP A 189 -11.22 -2.30 -10.28
C ASP A 189 -10.86 -1.04 -9.48
N GLN A 190 -10.80 -1.19 -8.15
CA GLN A 190 -10.39 -0.11 -7.25
C GLN A 190 -9.44 -0.61 -6.16
N PHE A 191 -8.48 0.24 -5.82
CA PHE A 191 -7.40 -0.02 -4.89
C PHE A 191 -7.48 0.88 -3.66
N ASP A 192 -7.19 0.29 -2.50
CA ASP A 192 -7.07 1.00 -1.22
C ASP A 192 -5.75 1.76 -1.17
N MET A 193 -4.70 1.17 -1.74
CA MET A 193 -3.37 1.76 -1.82
C MET A 193 -2.74 1.51 -3.19
N VAL A 194 -2.02 2.50 -3.71
CA VAL A 194 -1.21 2.37 -4.92
C VAL A 194 0.24 2.72 -4.58
N PHE A 195 1.20 1.92 -5.02
CA PHE A 195 2.62 2.22 -4.92
C PHE A 195 3.18 2.48 -6.32
N ILE A 196 3.81 3.64 -6.53
CA ILE A 196 4.41 4.04 -7.80
C ILE A 196 5.94 4.07 -7.62
N ASP A 197 6.61 3.11 -8.24
CA ASP A 197 8.06 3.02 -8.33
C ASP A 197 8.52 2.50 -9.71
N ALA A 198 8.23 3.28 -10.76
CA ALA A 198 8.62 2.94 -12.13
C ALA A 198 9.48 4.05 -12.78
N ASP A 199 9.23 4.33 -14.06
CA ASP A 199 9.90 5.37 -14.82
C ASP A 199 9.37 6.76 -14.47
N LYS A 200 10.28 7.61 -13.98
CA LYS A 200 9.93 8.86 -13.30
C LYS A 200 9.22 9.88 -14.21
N ASN A 201 9.52 9.86 -15.51
CA ASN A 201 8.90 10.75 -16.50
C ASN A 201 7.39 10.50 -16.67
N ASN A 202 6.88 9.31 -16.32
CA ASN A 202 5.46 8.98 -16.44
C ASN A 202 4.69 9.07 -15.11
N TYR A 203 5.30 9.52 -14.02
CA TYR A 203 4.61 9.57 -12.71
C TYR A 203 3.33 10.42 -12.74
N ILE A 204 3.37 11.59 -13.38
CA ILE A 204 2.18 12.43 -13.58
C ILE A 204 1.12 11.69 -14.41
N THR A 205 1.53 10.98 -15.46
CA THR A 205 0.64 10.18 -16.31
C THR A 205 -0.05 9.07 -15.52
N TYR A 206 0.71 8.29 -14.74
CA TYR A 206 0.17 7.23 -13.89
C TYR A 206 -0.81 7.79 -12.87
N TYR A 207 -0.38 8.84 -12.14
CA TYR A 207 -1.21 9.50 -11.14
C TYR A 207 -2.55 10.00 -11.70
N ASN A 208 -2.51 10.76 -12.81
CA ASN A 208 -3.73 11.28 -13.43
C ASN A 208 -4.63 10.14 -13.90
N PHE A 209 -4.07 9.12 -14.55
CA PHE A 209 -4.87 7.98 -15.01
C PHE A 209 -5.57 7.28 -13.84
N ILE A 210 -4.85 7.03 -12.74
CA ILE A 210 -5.40 6.42 -11.52
C ILE A 210 -6.56 7.24 -10.95
N MET A 211 -6.39 8.55 -10.85
CA MET A 211 -7.37 9.46 -10.26
C MET A 211 -8.60 9.64 -11.16
N ASP A 212 -8.38 9.86 -12.47
CA ASP A 212 -9.41 10.17 -13.44
C ASP A 212 -10.27 8.94 -13.79
N ASN A 213 -9.70 7.74 -13.71
CA ASN A 213 -10.40 6.47 -13.96
C ASN A 213 -10.86 5.79 -12.66
N ASN A 214 -10.84 6.51 -11.53
CA ASN A 214 -11.36 6.06 -10.25
C ASN A 214 -10.74 4.73 -9.75
N LEU A 215 -9.48 4.47 -10.12
CA LEU A 215 -8.74 3.28 -9.70
C LEU A 215 -8.31 3.37 -8.23
N LEU A 216 -8.20 4.57 -7.67
CA LEU A 216 -7.99 4.79 -6.24
C LEU A 216 -9.32 5.03 -5.54
N ARG A 217 -9.60 4.32 -4.45
CA ARG A 217 -10.84 4.53 -3.68
C ARG A 217 -10.88 5.91 -3.02
N PRO A 218 -12.07 6.43 -2.67
CA PRO A 218 -12.16 7.55 -1.72
C PRO A 218 -11.37 7.22 -0.45
N GLN A 219 -10.59 8.17 0.06
CA GLN A 219 -9.66 7.99 1.19
C GLN A 219 -8.48 7.03 0.93
N GLY A 220 -8.36 6.47 -0.28
CA GLY A 220 -7.20 5.68 -0.67
C GLY A 220 -5.92 6.52 -0.68
N VAL A 221 -4.79 5.82 -0.58
CA VAL A 221 -3.45 6.44 -0.50
C VAL A 221 -2.60 6.01 -1.69
N ILE A 222 -1.93 6.96 -2.33
CA ILE A 222 -0.85 6.71 -3.26
C ILE A 222 0.47 6.93 -2.52
N CYS A 223 1.35 5.94 -2.56
CA CYS A 223 2.73 6.03 -2.12
C CYS A 223 3.61 6.15 -3.36
N VAL A 224 4.52 7.13 -3.38
CA VAL A 224 5.42 7.37 -4.51
C VAL A 224 6.85 7.36 -4.03
N ASP A 225 7.67 6.48 -4.60
CA ASP A 225 9.08 6.37 -4.22
C ASP A 225 9.96 7.42 -4.93
N ASN A 226 11.17 7.60 -4.39
CA ASN A 226 12.24 8.49 -4.84
C ASN A 226 11.84 9.96 -4.92
N SER A 227 10.88 10.39 -4.11
CA SER A 227 10.35 11.76 -4.13
C SER A 227 11.39 12.84 -3.79
N LEU A 228 12.55 12.49 -3.20
CA LEU A 228 13.68 13.40 -2.97
C LEU A 228 14.82 13.23 -4.00
N PHE A 229 14.81 12.13 -4.76
CA PHE A 229 15.72 11.77 -5.86
C PHE A 229 17.16 12.26 -5.71
N LYS A 230 17.95 11.66 -4.82
CA LYS A 230 19.36 11.97 -4.60
C LYS A 230 19.59 13.47 -4.33
N ALA A 231 18.63 14.11 -3.64
CA ALA A 231 18.53 15.55 -3.40
C ALA A 231 18.27 16.44 -4.65
N ARG A 232 18.21 15.85 -5.85
CA ARG A 232 18.16 16.57 -7.12
C ARG A 232 16.87 17.36 -7.31
N VAL A 233 15.78 16.97 -6.64
CA VAL A 233 14.50 17.68 -6.77
C VAL A 233 14.55 19.10 -6.21
N TYR A 234 15.48 19.42 -5.30
CA TYR A 234 15.59 20.77 -4.70
C TYR A 234 16.96 21.44 -4.90
N LEU A 235 17.95 20.73 -5.45
CA LEU A 235 19.23 21.32 -5.84
C LEU A 235 19.12 22.12 -7.16
N LYS A 236 19.58 23.37 -7.14
CA LYS A 236 19.42 24.32 -8.25
C LYS A 236 20.24 23.96 -9.50
N ASP A 237 21.31 23.22 -9.33
CA ASP A 237 22.28 22.83 -10.35
C ASP A 237 21.98 21.47 -11.00
N THR A 238 20.84 20.85 -10.68
CA THR A 238 20.49 19.57 -11.31
C THR A 238 20.18 19.73 -12.80
N THR A 239 20.75 18.84 -13.61
CA THR A 239 20.42 18.64 -15.03
C THR A 239 19.88 17.24 -15.31
N ASP A 240 19.74 16.42 -14.26
CA ASP A 240 19.24 15.05 -14.33
C ASP A 240 17.75 15.05 -14.68
N SER A 241 17.39 14.34 -15.75
CA SER A 241 16.01 14.32 -16.26
C SER A 241 15.02 13.70 -15.27
N ASN A 242 15.41 12.65 -14.53
CA ASN A 242 14.56 12.04 -13.51
C ASN A 242 14.37 12.99 -12.32
N GLY A 243 15.44 13.67 -11.90
CA GLY A 243 15.36 14.68 -10.83
C GLY A 243 14.48 15.87 -11.20
N LEU A 244 14.51 16.30 -12.46
CA LEU A 244 13.60 17.34 -12.98
C LEU A 244 12.16 16.84 -13.07
N ALA A 245 11.92 15.64 -13.60
CA ALA A 245 10.59 15.04 -13.67
C ALA A 245 9.94 14.88 -12.28
N LEU A 246 10.72 14.47 -11.28
CA LEU A 246 10.24 14.32 -9.90
C LEU A 246 10.03 15.67 -9.20
N ARG A 247 10.82 16.69 -9.53
CA ARG A 247 10.54 18.07 -9.10
C ARG A 247 9.19 18.54 -9.63
N ASP A 248 8.94 18.32 -10.93
CA ASP A 248 7.68 18.68 -11.57
C ASP A 248 6.51 17.89 -10.98
N PHE A 249 6.69 16.59 -10.73
CA PHE A 249 5.71 15.74 -10.05
C PHE A 249 5.39 16.26 -8.64
N ASN A 250 6.41 16.53 -7.80
CA ASN A 250 6.22 17.04 -6.45
C ASN A 250 5.44 18.36 -6.44
N GLN A 251 5.79 19.28 -7.36
CA GLN A 251 5.08 20.55 -7.51
C GLN A 251 3.65 20.33 -8.01
N PHE A 252 3.44 19.40 -8.95
CA PHE A 252 2.13 19.05 -9.47
C PHE A 252 1.19 18.57 -8.35
N ILE A 253 1.63 17.60 -7.54
CA ILE A 253 0.83 17.08 -6.41
C ILE A 253 0.59 18.16 -5.35
N ALA A 254 1.57 19.04 -5.08
CA ALA A 254 1.41 20.13 -4.11
C ALA A 254 0.30 21.11 -4.48
N ASN A 255 -0.06 21.20 -5.77
CA ASN A 255 -1.14 22.08 -6.25
C ASN A 255 -2.42 21.31 -6.60
N ASP A 256 -2.49 19.99 -6.41
CA ASP A 256 -3.68 19.21 -6.75
C ASP A 256 -4.70 19.24 -5.59
N PRO A 257 -5.88 19.87 -5.77
CA PRO A 257 -6.88 20.02 -4.70
C PRO A 257 -7.60 18.71 -4.36
N ARG A 258 -7.40 17.64 -5.14
CA ARG A 258 -8.02 16.32 -4.91
C ARG A 258 -7.32 15.52 -3.82
N VAL A 259 -6.18 15.99 -3.31
CA VAL A 259 -5.34 15.25 -2.38
C VAL A 259 -4.78 16.14 -1.26
N GLU A 260 -4.39 15.50 -0.18
CA GLU A 260 -3.40 16.04 0.76
C GLU A 260 -2.16 15.13 0.73
N GLN A 261 -0.98 15.68 1.05
CA GLN A 261 0.24 14.89 1.01
C GLN A 261 1.26 15.25 2.09
N VAL A 262 2.15 14.29 2.37
CA VAL A 262 3.39 14.48 3.13
C VAL A 262 4.53 13.74 2.44
N ILE A 263 5.70 14.37 2.36
CA ILE A 263 6.95 13.72 1.89
C ILE A 263 7.76 13.31 3.11
N ILE A 264 8.05 12.00 3.22
CA ILE A 264 8.84 11.43 4.32
C ILE A 264 10.27 11.20 3.82
N PRO A 265 11.30 11.73 4.51
CA PRO A 265 12.71 11.55 4.14
C PRO A 265 13.23 10.17 4.55
N LEU A 266 12.55 9.12 4.12
CA LEU A 266 12.98 7.74 4.24
C LEU A 266 13.69 7.34 2.95
N ARG A 267 14.93 6.86 3.04
CA ARG A 267 15.78 6.53 1.89
C ARG A 267 15.80 7.69 0.86
N ASP A 268 15.34 7.44 -0.36
CA ASP A 268 15.30 8.43 -1.43
C ASP A 268 14.01 9.26 -1.46
N GLY A 269 13.20 9.15 -0.41
CA GLY A 269 11.99 9.92 -0.15
C GLY A 269 10.73 9.20 -0.61
N ILE A 270 9.75 9.08 0.28
CA ILE A 270 8.43 8.51 -0.02
C ILE A 270 7.35 9.58 0.17
N SER A 271 6.58 9.87 -0.88
CA SER A 271 5.39 10.72 -0.76
C SER A 271 4.18 9.87 -0.40
N LEU A 272 3.47 10.26 0.66
CA LEU A 272 2.16 9.71 1.00
C LEU A 272 1.10 10.71 0.55
N ILE A 273 0.27 10.31 -0.40
CA ILE A 273 -0.72 11.16 -1.07
C ILE A 273 -2.11 10.58 -0.82
N ARG A 274 -2.91 11.20 0.04
CA ARG A 274 -4.25 10.73 0.39
C ARG A 274 -5.30 11.45 -0.44
N ARG A 275 -6.16 10.68 -1.10
CA ARG A 275 -7.34 11.24 -1.81
C ARG A 275 -8.32 11.84 -0.83
N VAL A 276 -8.65 13.12 -1.00
CA VAL A 276 -9.64 13.84 -0.20
C VAL A 276 -10.93 14.05 -0.99
N SER A 277 -12.05 14.20 -0.27
CA SER A 277 -13.29 14.66 -0.88
C SER A 277 -13.18 16.16 -1.14
N LEU A 278 -13.56 16.61 -2.35
CA LEU A 278 -13.56 18.02 -2.78
C LEU A 278 -14.49 18.91 -1.94
N THR A 279 -15.22 18.36 -0.97
CA THR A 279 -15.89 19.12 0.10
C THR A 279 -14.93 19.88 1.01
N SER A 280 -13.62 19.61 0.92
CA SER A 280 -12.60 20.12 1.85
C SER A 280 -11.93 21.42 1.38
N THR A 281 -12.24 21.90 0.17
CA THR A 281 -11.65 23.11 -0.43
C THR A 281 -12.74 23.96 -1.09
N HIS A 282 -12.78 25.24 -0.74
CA HIS A 282 -13.68 26.30 -1.23
C HIS A 282 -13.54 26.54 -2.77
N LEU A 283 -13.90 25.57 -3.62
CA LEU A 283 -13.76 25.70 -5.09
C LEU A 283 -15.05 25.44 -5.87
N LEU A 284 -16.13 25.03 -5.21
CA LEU A 284 -17.46 24.95 -5.81
C LEU A 284 -18.35 25.98 -5.12
N SER A 285 -18.95 26.89 -5.90
CA SER A 285 -20.05 27.72 -5.39
C SER A 285 -21.08 26.80 -4.75
N GLN A 286 -21.40 27.04 -3.47
CA GLN A 286 -22.29 26.20 -2.67
C GLN A 286 -23.73 26.11 -3.23
N ASP A 287 -24.06 26.87 -4.26
CA ASP A 287 -25.44 27.12 -4.67
C ASP A 287 -26.08 26.00 -5.52
N ASP A 288 -25.32 25.01 -6.01
CA ASP A 288 -25.85 23.97 -6.93
C ASP A 288 -25.84 22.53 -6.37
N ILE A 289 -25.50 22.34 -5.08
CA ILE A 289 -25.43 20.99 -4.50
C ILE A 289 -26.28 20.92 -3.24
N THR A 290 -27.15 19.91 -3.16
CA THR A 290 -27.83 19.56 -1.91
C THR A 290 -26.79 19.09 -0.89
N ASP A 291 -26.45 19.98 0.02
CA ASP A 291 -25.42 19.77 1.04
C ASP A 291 -25.96 18.98 2.24
N ASP A 292 -26.17 17.68 2.06
CA ASP A 292 -26.79 16.80 3.05
C ASP A 292 -25.91 15.59 3.42
N GLU A 293 -26.45 14.66 4.21
CA GLU A 293 -25.77 13.42 4.59
C GLU A 293 -25.47 12.48 3.42
N VAL A 294 -26.16 12.65 2.29
CA VAL A 294 -25.92 11.89 1.05
C VAL A 294 -24.64 12.42 0.42
N PHE A 295 -24.48 13.74 0.35
CA PHE A 295 -23.31 14.39 -0.24
C PHE A 295 -22.06 14.36 0.66
N ARG A 296 -22.19 14.75 1.95
CA ARG A 296 -21.05 14.82 2.88
C ARG A 296 -20.69 13.49 3.54
N GLY A 297 -21.60 12.52 3.50
CA GLY A 297 -21.51 11.34 4.34
C GLY A 297 -21.75 11.65 5.82
N VAL A 298 -21.81 10.61 6.64
CA VAL A 298 -22.03 10.73 8.09
C VAL A 298 -20.79 10.24 8.83
N LYS A 299 -20.20 11.11 9.66
CA LYS A 299 -18.93 10.84 10.36
C LYS A 299 -17.79 10.43 9.40
N GLY A 300 -17.72 11.05 8.23
CA GLY A 300 -16.69 10.78 7.22
C GLY A 300 -16.87 9.48 6.43
N ARG A 301 -18.04 8.82 6.51
CA ARG A 301 -18.35 7.61 5.74
C ARG A 301 -19.36 7.88 4.62
N PHE A 302 -19.03 7.43 3.41
CA PHE A 302 -19.89 7.56 2.23
C PHE A 302 -21.06 6.57 2.28
N ILE A 303 -22.05 6.75 1.41
CA ILE A 303 -23.31 5.99 1.41
C ILE A 303 -23.10 4.48 1.40
N LEU A 304 -22.25 3.96 0.50
CA LEU A 304 -22.01 2.52 0.42
C LEU A 304 -21.24 1.99 1.64
N ASP A 305 -20.33 2.78 2.21
CA ASP A 305 -19.63 2.43 3.46
C ASP A 305 -20.59 2.36 4.66
N ARG A 306 -21.66 3.17 4.65
CA ARG A 306 -22.74 3.11 5.64
C ARG A 306 -23.63 1.88 5.46
N MET A 307 -23.69 1.30 4.26
CA MET A 307 -24.42 0.06 3.99
C MET A 307 -23.62 -1.19 4.35
N ARG A 308 -22.29 -1.10 4.49
CA ARG A 308 -21.47 -2.22 4.97
C ARG A 308 -21.72 -2.49 6.46
N LEU A 309 -21.95 -3.76 6.77
CA LEU A 309 -22.25 -4.29 8.10
C LEU A 309 -21.23 -5.35 8.54
N ASP A 310 -20.01 -5.34 7.97
CA ASP A 310 -18.96 -6.28 8.35
C ASP A 310 -18.72 -6.28 9.88
N GLY A 311 -18.65 -7.48 10.44
CA GLY A 311 -18.45 -7.68 11.89
C GLY A 311 -19.66 -7.31 12.75
N LYS A 312 -20.80 -6.92 12.16
CA LYS A 312 -22.06 -6.73 12.88
C LYS A 312 -22.89 -8.01 12.88
N VAL A 313 -23.74 -8.15 13.89
CA VAL A 313 -24.73 -9.22 13.96
C VAL A 313 -26.10 -8.61 13.64
N ALA A 314 -26.80 -9.20 12.68
CA ALA A 314 -28.15 -8.84 12.30
C ALA A 314 -29.12 -9.91 12.76
N TYR A 315 -30.23 -9.51 13.37
CA TYR A 315 -31.26 -10.42 13.86
C TYR A 315 -32.56 -10.15 13.10
N VAL A 316 -33.11 -11.16 12.44
CA VAL A 316 -34.25 -11.01 11.53
C VAL A 316 -35.41 -11.90 11.96
N THR A 317 -36.43 -11.30 12.59
CA THR A 317 -37.70 -11.94 12.94
C THR A 317 -38.58 -12.15 11.72
N GLY A 318 -39.28 -13.30 11.64
CA GLY A 318 -40.00 -13.71 10.45
C GLY A 318 -39.07 -13.96 9.26
N GLY A 319 -37.80 -14.28 9.54
CA GLY A 319 -36.74 -14.39 8.55
C GLY A 319 -36.90 -15.59 7.60
N GLY A 320 -37.81 -16.52 7.89
CA GLY A 320 -38.04 -17.71 7.06
C GLY A 320 -38.79 -17.45 5.76
N GLN A 321 -39.43 -16.29 5.59
CA GLN A 321 -40.28 -16.02 4.42
C GLN A 321 -40.47 -14.53 4.12
N GLY A 322 -41.02 -14.24 2.92
CA GLY A 322 -41.47 -12.91 2.53
C GLY A 322 -40.41 -11.82 2.71
N ILE A 323 -40.82 -10.70 3.31
CA ILE A 323 -39.97 -9.52 3.55
C ILE A 323 -38.81 -9.86 4.51
N GLY A 324 -39.07 -10.69 5.54
CA GLY A 324 -38.02 -11.10 6.49
C GLY A 324 -36.92 -11.91 5.82
N ARG A 325 -37.27 -12.84 4.94
CA ARG A 325 -36.28 -13.54 4.09
C ARG A 325 -35.48 -12.54 3.25
N GLY A 326 -36.14 -11.56 2.62
CA GLY A 326 -35.47 -10.52 1.84
C GLY A 326 -34.42 -9.74 2.65
N PHE A 327 -34.77 -9.31 3.87
CA PHE A 327 -33.83 -8.62 4.76
C PHE A 327 -32.71 -9.53 5.26
N ALA A 328 -32.97 -10.80 5.53
CA ALA A 328 -31.93 -11.75 5.90
C ALA A 328 -30.85 -11.88 4.81
N HIS A 329 -31.27 -11.89 3.54
CA HIS A 329 -30.35 -11.85 2.40
C HIS A 329 -29.62 -10.51 2.28
N ALA A 330 -30.34 -9.38 2.28
CA ALA A 330 -29.72 -8.07 2.11
C ALA A 330 -28.71 -7.72 3.22
N LEU A 331 -29.03 -8.01 4.48
CA LEU A 331 -28.14 -7.74 5.62
C LEU A 331 -26.92 -8.65 5.60
N GLY A 332 -27.08 -9.89 5.14
CA GLY A 332 -25.96 -10.79 4.91
C GLY A 332 -25.06 -10.27 3.79
N GLU A 333 -25.64 -9.87 2.65
CA GLU A 333 -24.89 -9.37 1.48
C GLU A 333 -24.12 -8.08 1.83
N ALA A 334 -24.64 -7.30 2.78
CA ALA A 334 -23.96 -6.17 3.39
C ALA A 334 -22.80 -6.55 4.35
N GLY A 335 -22.59 -7.83 4.67
CA GLY A 335 -21.49 -8.33 5.50
C GLY A 335 -21.85 -8.67 6.96
N ALA A 336 -23.13 -8.59 7.35
CA ALA A 336 -23.54 -8.93 8.71
C ALA A 336 -23.57 -10.46 8.93
N LYS A 337 -23.28 -10.90 10.17
CA LYS A 337 -23.62 -12.23 10.66
C LYS A 337 -25.14 -12.26 10.93
N VAL A 338 -25.91 -12.97 10.11
CA VAL A 338 -27.38 -12.96 10.19
C VAL A 338 -27.92 -14.13 11.00
N ALA A 339 -28.72 -13.83 12.02
CA ALA A 339 -29.56 -14.78 12.75
C ALA A 339 -30.98 -14.75 12.15
N VAL A 340 -31.38 -15.85 11.50
CA VAL A 340 -32.71 -16.03 10.92
C VAL A 340 -33.63 -16.61 11.98
N VAL A 341 -34.69 -15.88 12.34
CA VAL A 341 -35.64 -16.30 13.38
C VAL A 341 -37.04 -16.32 12.84
N ASP A 342 -37.69 -17.47 12.98
CA ASP A 342 -39.06 -17.70 12.53
C ASP A 342 -39.75 -18.68 13.48
N MET A 343 -41.08 -18.62 13.51
CA MET A 343 -41.89 -19.61 14.23
C MET A 343 -41.88 -20.96 13.51
N ASP A 344 -41.70 -20.95 12.19
CA ASP A 344 -41.56 -22.13 11.35
C ASP A 344 -40.07 -22.47 11.17
N GLN A 345 -39.62 -23.50 11.89
CA GLN A 345 -38.23 -23.94 11.88
C GLN A 345 -37.76 -24.34 10.47
N THR A 346 -38.59 -25.04 9.70
CA THR A 346 -38.22 -25.53 8.37
C THR A 346 -38.00 -24.37 7.39
N LYS A 347 -38.77 -23.30 7.52
CA LYS A 347 -38.56 -22.08 6.72
C LYS A 347 -37.27 -21.36 7.11
N ALA A 348 -37.02 -21.19 8.41
CA ALA A 348 -35.77 -20.58 8.89
C ALA A 348 -34.54 -21.37 8.42
N GLU A 349 -34.57 -22.70 8.54
CA GLU A 349 -33.51 -23.60 8.07
C GLU A 349 -33.27 -23.47 6.56
N THR A 350 -34.34 -23.31 5.78
CA THR A 350 -34.25 -23.14 4.33
C THR A 350 -33.50 -21.85 3.98
N VAL A 351 -33.85 -20.73 4.63
CA VAL A 351 -33.18 -19.45 4.39
C VAL A 351 -31.72 -19.46 4.86
N VAL A 352 -31.41 -20.12 5.98
CA VAL A 352 -30.01 -20.30 6.42
C VAL A 352 -29.20 -21.07 5.37
N LYS A 353 -29.77 -22.14 4.77
CA LYS A 353 -29.11 -22.88 3.68
C LYS A 353 -28.89 -22.00 2.44
N GLU A 354 -29.87 -21.16 2.08
CA GLU A 354 -29.72 -20.23 0.95
C GLU A 354 -28.58 -19.23 1.17
N LEU A 355 -28.48 -18.65 2.36
CA LEU A 355 -27.44 -17.68 2.71
C LEU A 355 -26.04 -18.32 2.69
N LEU A 356 -25.93 -19.59 3.13
CA LEU A 356 -24.69 -20.37 3.02
C LEU A 356 -24.31 -20.62 1.56
N LEU A 357 -25.27 -21.06 0.72
CA LEU A 357 -25.03 -21.36 -0.69
C LEU A 357 -24.63 -20.12 -1.49
N LYS A 358 -25.16 -18.94 -1.13
CA LYS A 358 -24.76 -17.66 -1.73
C LYS A 358 -23.37 -17.18 -1.31
N GLY A 359 -22.70 -17.83 -0.35
CA GLY A 359 -21.41 -17.38 0.18
C GLY A 359 -21.50 -16.11 1.02
N VAL A 360 -22.69 -15.79 1.53
CA VAL A 360 -22.99 -14.53 2.21
C VAL A 360 -22.71 -14.63 3.72
N ILE A 361 -22.62 -15.85 4.27
CA ILE A 361 -22.22 -16.11 5.67
C ILE A 361 -21.04 -17.10 5.73
N HIS A 362 -19.95 -16.67 6.36
CA HIS A 362 -18.70 -17.43 6.52
C HIS A 362 -18.56 -17.94 7.97
N GLY A 363 -19.37 -18.91 8.39
CA GLY A 363 -19.32 -19.44 9.76
C GLY A 363 -20.57 -20.19 10.20
N ARG A 364 -20.46 -20.95 11.31
CA ARG A 364 -21.41 -22.01 11.74
C ARG A 364 -22.88 -21.60 11.72
N LYS A 365 -23.73 -22.59 11.39
CA LYS A 365 -25.19 -22.58 11.61
C LYS A 365 -25.51 -22.16 13.05
N LYS A 366 -26.34 -21.13 13.23
CA LYS A 366 -27.07 -20.92 14.49
C LYS A 366 -28.51 -20.53 14.20
N GLU A 367 -29.36 -21.55 14.24
CA GLU A 367 -30.81 -21.46 14.13
C GLU A 367 -31.36 -21.08 15.50
N LEU A 368 -32.22 -20.07 15.57
CA LEU A 368 -32.82 -19.66 16.84
C LEU A 368 -34.34 -19.73 16.70
N LEU A 369 -34.91 -20.78 17.28
CA LEU A 369 -36.36 -20.95 17.40
C LEU A 369 -36.86 -19.96 18.46
N CYS A 370 -37.70 -19.01 18.07
CA CYS A 370 -38.31 -18.09 19.01
C CYS A 370 -39.76 -17.82 18.61
N ASP A 371 -40.68 -18.18 19.50
CA ASP A 371 -42.05 -17.70 19.52
C ASP A 371 -42.07 -16.41 20.36
N PRO A 372 -42.22 -15.21 19.75
CA PRO A 372 -42.20 -13.95 20.49
C PRO A 372 -43.38 -13.79 21.46
N SER A 373 -44.40 -14.66 21.38
CA SER A 373 -45.50 -14.70 22.35
C SER A 373 -45.13 -15.38 23.68
N LYS A 374 -43.95 -16.02 23.76
CA LYS A 374 -43.47 -16.74 24.96
C LYS A 374 -42.25 -16.06 25.58
N PRO A 375 -42.40 -15.32 26.70
CA PRO A 375 -41.32 -14.54 27.32
C PRO A 375 -40.05 -15.35 27.66
N SER A 376 -40.20 -16.63 28.01
CA SER A 376 -39.07 -17.52 28.34
C SER A 376 -38.18 -17.86 27.14
N GLN A 377 -38.71 -17.80 25.91
CA GLN A 377 -37.92 -18.04 24.70
C GLN A 377 -37.10 -16.80 24.31
N PHE A 378 -37.57 -15.60 24.65
CA PHE A 378 -36.90 -14.34 24.35
C PHE A 378 -35.58 -14.17 25.15
N GLN A 379 -35.56 -14.59 26.42
CA GLN A 379 -34.33 -14.57 27.23
C GLN A 379 -33.25 -15.53 26.73
N LYS A 380 -33.65 -16.74 26.30
CA LYS A 380 -32.74 -17.71 25.70
C LYS A 380 -32.15 -17.19 24.38
N LEU A 381 -33.01 -16.60 23.55
CA LEU A 381 -32.63 -15.96 22.29
C LEU A 381 -31.60 -14.83 22.49
N ALA A 382 -31.84 -13.93 23.45
CA ALA A 382 -30.91 -12.82 23.74
C ALA A 382 -29.52 -13.34 24.18
N THR A 383 -29.49 -14.39 24.99
CA THR A 383 -28.26 -15.05 25.44
C THR A 383 -27.51 -15.67 24.25
N ASP A 384 -28.24 -16.33 23.35
CA ASP A 384 -27.67 -16.93 22.16
C ASP A 384 -27.16 -15.90 21.13
N LEU A 385 -27.80 -14.74 21.02
CA LEU A 385 -27.34 -13.63 20.18
C LEU A 385 -26.05 -12.99 20.71
N LEU A 386 -25.94 -12.80 22.03
CA LEU A 386 -24.72 -12.27 22.64
C LEU A 386 -23.51 -13.18 22.39
N SER A 387 -23.71 -14.50 22.33
CA SER A 387 -22.64 -15.43 21.97
C SER A 387 -22.15 -15.29 20.52
N LEU A 388 -22.89 -14.64 19.62
CA LEU A 388 -22.45 -14.37 18.23
C LEU A 388 -21.56 -13.11 18.13
N VAL A 389 -21.63 -12.23 19.13
CA VAL A 389 -20.89 -10.96 19.20
C VAL A 389 -19.47 -11.15 19.75
N HIS A 390 -19.25 -12.17 20.59
CA HIS A 390 -17.99 -12.40 21.31
C HIS A 390 -17.00 -13.35 20.61
N TYR A 391 -17.17 -13.63 19.32
CA TYR A 391 -16.27 -14.49 18.52
C TYR A 391 -15.90 -13.87 17.17
#